data_AF-A0A816HND9-F1
#
_entry.id   AF-A0A816HND9-F1
#
_cell.length_a   1.000
_cell.length_b   1.000
_cell.length_c   1.000
_cell.angle_alpha   90.00
_cell.angle_beta   90.00
_cell.angle_gamma   90.00
#
_symmetry.space_group_name_H-M   'P 1'
#
loop_
_entity.id
_entity.type
_entity.pdbx_description
1 polymer ?
#
loop_
_entity_poly.entity_id
_entity_poly.type
_entity_poly.pdbx_seq_one_letter_code
_entity_poly.pdbx_strand_id
1 'polypeptide(L)'
;MEELLLEFHFETKNILFKNFTFEELSKQRITSQQLYEWSTPVDIIEDYQSYLNELSTSSSSSSSLAAQVFYNCTLPRFGSMCQYELYNYHENYLSLYEIIYDFYHNYEYFPKIVTCYTHLECYRGPYPSCLDWSEICNGRVDCLDGDFDEEHCWQLEMNTCQDNEFQCPNGQCILKSFIED
;
A
#
# COMPACT_ATOMS: atom_id res chain seq x y z
N MET A 1 -18.15 -21.33 -26.75
CA MET A 1 -17.60 -21.77 -25.46
C MET A 1 -16.42 -20.86 -25.15
N GLU A 2 -16.63 -19.55 -25.03
CA GLU A 2 -17.54 -18.88 -24.10
C GLU A 2 -17.04 -19.01 -22.66
N GLU A 3 -16.72 -17.84 -22.11
CA GLU A 3 -16.48 -17.54 -20.69
C GLU A 3 -15.28 -18.19 -20.01
N LEU A 4 -14.15 -17.47 -20.01
CA LEU A 4 -13.43 -17.18 -18.76
C LEU A 4 -12.51 -15.97 -18.94
N LEU A 5 -13.10 -14.89 -19.47
CA LEU A 5 -12.70 -13.55 -19.07
C LEU A 5 -13.14 -13.38 -17.61
N LEU A 6 -12.36 -13.95 -16.69
CA LEU A 6 -12.28 -13.37 -15.35
C LEU A 6 -11.59 -12.02 -15.54
N GLU A 7 -12.37 -11.05 -16.01
CA GLU A 7 -12.17 -9.66 -15.63
C GLU A 7 -11.78 -9.69 -14.16
N PHE A 8 -10.72 -8.96 -13.82
CA PHE A 8 -10.51 -8.52 -12.46
C PHE A 8 -11.79 -7.78 -12.06
N HIS A 9 -12.76 -8.55 -11.54
CA HIS A 9 -13.87 -8.05 -10.79
C HIS A 9 -13.20 -7.61 -9.48
N PHE A 10 -12.55 -6.45 -9.52
CA PHE A 10 -12.80 -5.49 -8.46
C PHE A 10 -14.31 -5.47 -8.40
N GLU A 11 -14.88 -6.19 -7.43
CA GLU A 11 -16.22 -5.92 -6.96
C GLU A 11 -16.16 -4.46 -6.49
N THR A 12 -16.27 -3.55 -7.45
CA THR A 12 -16.98 -2.30 -7.31
C THR A 12 -18.44 -2.69 -7.13
N LYS A 13 -18.72 -3.45 -6.06
CA LYS A 13 -19.91 -3.16 -5.28
C LYS A 13 -19.80 -1.66 -5.11
N ASN A 14 -20.73 -0.96 -5.74
CA ASN A 14 -21.01 0.45 -5.52
C ASN A 14 -21.37 0.61 -4.05
N ILE A 15 -20.39 0.45 -3.16
CA ILE A 15 -20.46 0.90 -1.80
C ILE A 15 -20.35 2.40 -1.99
N LEU A 16 -21.51 3.04 -2.06
CA LEU A 16 -21.64 4.49 -2.01
C LEU A 16 -21.12 4.92 -0.63
N PHE A 17 -19.81 5.04 -0.52
CA PHE A 17 -19.18 5.64 0.63
C PHE A 17 -19.62 7.09 0.66
N LYS A 18 -20.02 7.54 1.85
CA LYS A 18 -20.42 8.92 2.05
C LYS A 18 -19.19 9.79 1.78
N ASN A 19 -19.24 10.55 0.70
CA ASN A 19 -18.19 11.45 0.31
C ASN A 19 -18.61 12.90 0.58
N PHE A 20 -17.61 13.75 0.72
CA PHE A 20 -17.76 15.17 0.95
C PHE A 20 -16.64 15.90 0.24
N THR A 21 -16.94 17.08 -0.26
CA THR A 21 -15.89 18.03 -0.65
C THR A 21 -15.29 18.70 0.59
N PHE A 22 -14.06 19.20 0.48
CA PHE A 22 -13.45 20.00 1.54
C PHE A 22 -14.30 21.25 1.87
N GLU A 23 -14.96 21.83 0.88
CA GLU A 23 -15.92 22.91 1.11
C GLU A 23 -17.08 22.46 2.02
N GLU A 24 -17.68 21.29 1.77
CA GLU A 24 -18.77 20.75 2.59
C GLU A 24 -18.33 20.38 4.01
N LEU A 25 -17.11 19.85 4.17
CA LEU A 25 -16.53 19.56 5.48
C LEU A 25 -16.32 20.84 6.29
N SER A 26 -15.76 21.88 5.66
CA SER A 26 -15.52 23.16 6.35
C SER A 26 -16.81 23.87 6.72
N LYS A 27 -17.86 23.80 5.88
CA LYS A 27 -19.21 24.30 6.22
C LYS A 27 -19.81 23.58 7.44
N GLN A 28 -19.49 22.30 7.61
CA GLN A 28 -19.85 21.50 8.79
C GLN A 28 -18.91 21.69 9.99
N ARG A 29 -17.90 22.57 9.88
CA ARG A 29 -16.87 22.84 10.90
C ARG A 29 -16.09 21.60 11.32
N ILE A 30 -15.87 20.68 10.39
CA ILE A 30 -15.03 19.51 10.63
C ILE A 30 -13.56 19.93 10.67
N THR A 31 -12.80 19.44 11.63
CA THR A 31 -11.36 19.71 11.76
C THR A 31 -10.53 18.59 11.15
N SER A 32 -9.27 18.89 10.81
CA SER A 32 -8.26 17.89 10.39
C SER A 32 -8.05 16.80 11.45
N GLN A 33 -8.13 17.15 12.74
CA GLN A 33 -8.08 16.19 13.85
C GLN A 33 -9.20 15.15 13.79
N GLN A 34 -10.41 15.54 13.39
CA GLN A 34 -11.51 14.59 13.24
C GLN A 34 -11.28 13.64 12.07
N LEU A 35 -10.69 14.11 10.95
CA LEU A 35 -10.30 13.23 9.85
C LEU A 35 -9.23 12.22 10.31
N TYR A 36 -8.28 12.64 11.14
CA TYR A 36 -7.28 11.75 11.74
C TYR A 36 -7.95 10.64 12.57
N GLU A 37 -8.91 10.99 13.42
CA GLU A 37 -9.69 10.02 14.21
C GLU A 37 -10.49 9.04 13.34
N TRP A 38 -10.86 9.44 12.11
CA TRP A 38 -11.55 8.59 11.13
C TRP A 38 -10.60 7.72 10.30
N SER A 39 -9.31 7.63 10.68
CA SER A 39 -8.31 6.84 9.96
C SER A 39 -8.14 7.28 8.50
N THR A 40 -8.29 8.58 8.26
CA THR A 40 -8.05 9.20 6.95
C THR A 40 -6.55 9.14 6.61
N PRO A 41 -6.16 8.91 5.35
CA PRO A 41 -4.77 9.05 4.91
C PRO A 41 -4.17 10.41 5.27
N VAL A 42 -2.90 10.42 5.70
CA VAL A 42 -2.22 11.62 6.22
C VAL A 42 -2.14 12.72 5.16
N ASP A 43 -1.87 12.36 3.91
CA ASP A 43 -1.88 13.26 2.75
C ASP A 43 -3.21 14.03 2.62
N ILE A 44 -4.35 13.34 2.74
CA ILE A 44 -5.67 13.98 2.69
C ILE A 44 -5.90 14.90 3.90
N ILE A 45 -5.41 14.52 5.08
CA ILE A 45 -5.50 15.35 6.30
C ILE A 45 -4.69 16.64 6.13
N GLU A 46 -3.47 16.53 5.60
CA GLU A 46 -2.57 17.66 5.34
C GLU A 46 -3.13 18.60 4.28
N ASP A 47 -3.69 18.07 3.20
CA ASP A 47 -4.39 18.84 2.17
C ASP A 47 -5.60 19.58 2.76
N TYR A 48 -6.40 18.91 3.60
CA TYR A 48 -7.55 19.55 4.25
C TYR A 48 -7.13 20.65 5.21
N GLN A 49 -6.07 20.44 6.00
CA GLN A 49 -5.51 21.48 6.86
C GLN A 49 -4.99 22.67 6.05
N SER A 50 -4.33 22.41 4.92
CA SER A 50 -3.86 23.45 4.00
C SER A 50 -5.02 24.27 3.44
N TYR A 51 -6.11 23.62 3.02
CA TYR A 51 -7.35 24.27 2.61
C TYR A 51 -7.95 25.16 3.72
N LEU A 52 -8.03 24.67 4.96
CA LEU A 52 -8.52 25.47 6.08
C LEU A 52 -7.65 26.71 6.36
N ASN A 53 -6.32 26.57 6.23
CA ASN A 53 -5.38 27.68 6.38
C ASN A 53 -5.56 28.73 5.28
N GLU A 54 -5.75 28.32 4.02
CA GLU A 54 -6.06 29.22 2.90
C GLU A 54 -7.37 29.98 3.13
N LEU A 55 -8.41 29.30 3.62
CA LEU A 55 -9.71 29.92 3.93
C LEU A 55 -9.61 30.97 5.04
N SER A 56 -8.70 30.75 6.01
CA SER A 56 -8.47 31.70 7.10
C SER A 56 -7.67 32.94 6.68
N THR A 57 -6.84 32.82 5.65
CA THR A 57 -5.91 33.86 5.20
C THR A 57 -6.40 34.65 3.98
N SER A 58 -7.23 34.04 3.14
CA SER A 58 -7.74 34.65 1.91
C SER A 58 -9.24 34.95 2.01
N SER A 59 -9.61 36.21 1.79
CA SER A 59 -11.01 36.67 1.69
C SER A 59 -11.68 36.30 0.36
N SER A 60 -11.01 35.50 -0.49
CA SER A 60 -11.44 35.08 -1.82
C SER A 60 -11.60 33.57 -1.89
N SER A 61 -12.85 33.14 -2.04
CA SER A 61 -13.39 31.78 -1.91
C SER A 61 -13.03 30.78 -3.02
N SER A 62 -11.87 30.90 -3.68
CA SER A 62 -11.49 29.99 -4.77
C SER A 62 -10.17 29.26 -4.49
N SER A 63 -10.15 28.44 -3.44
CA SER A 63 -9.08 27.46 -3.25
C SER A 63 -9.27 26.30 -4.23
N SER A 64 -8.20 25.89 -4.90
CA SER A 64 -8.22 24.71 -5.79
C SER A 64 -8.57 23.41 -5.06
N LEU A 65 -8.32 23.37 -3.74
CA LEU A 65 -8.59 22.24 -2.87
C LEU A 65 -10.06 22.14 -2.45
N ALA A 66 -10.87 23.19 -2.65
CA ALA A 66 -12.27 23.20 -2.22
C ALA A 66 -13.09 22.04 -2.83
N ALA A 67 -12.76 21.64 -4.07
CA ALA A 67 -13.41 20.55 -4.79
C ALA A 67 -12.82 19.16 -4.50
N GLN A 68 -11.74 19.07 -3.72
CA GLN A 68 -11.14 17.79 -3.35
C GLN A 68 -12.12 16.96 -2.54
N VAL A 69 -12.23 15.69 -2.91
CA VAL A 69 -13.22 14.76 -2.35
C VAL A 69 -12.58 13.93 -1.24
N PHE A 70 -13.21 13.96 -0.08
CA PHE A 70 -12.95 13.12 1.07
C PHE A 70 -13.99 12.00 1.14
N TYR A 71 -13.54 10.78 1.44
CA TYR A 71 -14.41 9.64 1.71
C TYR A 71 -14.40 9.32 3.20
N ASN A 72 -15.58 9.36 3.84
CA ASN A 72 -15.71 9.07 5.26
C ASN A 72 -15.71 7.56 5.50
N CYS A 73 -14.52 6.98 5.59
CA CYS A 73 -14.31 5.62 6.08
C CYS A 73 -14.32 5.60 7.60
N THR A 74 -14.68 4.47 8.17
CA THR A 74 -14.33 4.13 9.54
C THR A 74 -13.59 2.80 9.50
N LEU A 75 -12.67 2.57 10.44
CA LEU A 75 -12.06 1.25 10.63
C LEU A 75 -13.15 0.18 10.63
N PRO A 76 -12.95 -0.94 9.90
CA PRO A 76 -11.68 -1.45 9.38
C PRO A 76 -11.29 -1.00 7.96
N ARG A 77 -12.02 -0.04 7.37
CA ARG A 77 -11.73 0.42 6.01
C ARG A 77 -10.77 1.60 6.00
N PHE A 78 -9.90 1.61 4.99
CA PHE A 78 -8.88 2.65 4.83
C PHE A 78 -8.54 2.87 3.35
N GLY A 79 -7.73 3.90 3.10
CA GLY A 79 -7.37 4.36 1.77
C GLY A 79 -8.17 5.59 1.33
N SER A 80 -7.70 6.24 0.26
CA SER A 80 -8.25 7.51 -0.24
C SER A 80 -9.71 7.44 -0.69
N MET A 81 -10.22 6.25 -1.01
CA MET A 81 -11.60 5.98 -1.42
C MET A 81 -12.25 4.86 -0.58
N CYS A 82 -11.72 4.59 0.62
CA CYS A 82 -12.13 3.44 1.46
C CYS A 82 -12.05 2.08 0.74
N GLN A 83 -11.11 1.98 -0.20
CA GLN A 83 -10.97 0.84 -1.11
C GLN A 83 -10.38 -0.41 -0.45
N TYR A 84 -9.69 -0.24 0.68
CA TYR A 84 -9.07 -1.33 1.41
C TYR A 84 -9.86 -1.61 2.69
N GLU A 85 -9.88 -2.89 3.10
CA GLU A 85 -10.58 -3.35 4.29
C GLU A 85 -9.77 -4.44 4.99
N LEU A 86 -9.64 -4.33 6.30
CA LEU A 86 -9.10 -5.40 7.13
C LEU A 86 -10.23 -6.40 7.45
N TYR A 87 -10.36 -7.45 6.63
CA TYR A 87 -11.45 -8.43 6.73
C TYR A 87 -11.59 -9.10 8.10
N ASN A 88 -10.47 -9.33 8.81
CA ASN A 88 -10.45 -10.00 10.11
C ASN A 88 -10.22 -9.01 11.27
N TYR A 89 -10.63 -7.76 11.11
CA TYR A 89 -10.53 -6.77 12.17
C TYR A 89 -11.54 -7.03 13.29
N HIS A 90 -11.05 -7.03 14.52
CA HIS A 90 -11.84 -6.92 15.73
C HIS A 90 -11.44 -5.67 16.51
N GLU A 91 -12.43 -4.96 17.05
CA GLU A 91 -12.22 -3.74 17.87
C GLU A 91 -11.32 -3.97 19.10
N ASN A 92 -11.16 -5.23 19.51
CA ASN A 92 -10.33 -5.60 20.66
C ASN A 92 -8.82 -5.64 20.34
N TYR A 93 -8.41 -5.59 19.08
CA TYR A 93 -6.99 -5.54 18.73
C TYR A 93 -6.42 -4.15 19.01
N LEU A 94 -5.32 -4.11 19.75
CA LEU A 94 -4.67 -2.88 20.20
C LEU A 94 -3.67 -2.33 19.17
N SER A 95 -3.28 -3.14 18.18
CA SER A 95 -2.33 -2.73 17.15
C SER A 95 -2.52 -3.45 15.82
N LEU A 96 -2.02 -2.82 14.74
CA LEU A 96 -1.90 -3.46 13.44
C LEU A 96 -1.10 -4.78 13.51
N TYR A 97 -0.07 -4.82 14.36
CA TYR A 97 0.74 -6.02 14.57
C TYR A 97 -0.10 -7.18 15.11
N GLU A 98 -0.97 -6.95 16.09
CA GLU A 98 -1.88 -7.98 16.62
C GLU A 98 -2.85 -8.48 15.55
N ILE A 99 -3.40 -7.57 14.73
CA ILE A 99 -4.29 -7.93 13.62
C ILE A 99 -3.57 -8.83 12.61
N ILE A 100 -2.36 -8.45 12.21
CA ILE A 100 -1.54 -9.21 11.26
C ILE A 100 -1.15 -10.58 11.85
N TYR A 101 -0.71 -10.59 13.10
CA TYR A 101 -0.32 -11.82 13.79
C TYR A 101 -1.47 -12.81 13.88
N ASP A 102 -2.64 -12.35 14.33
CA ASP A 102 -3.86 -13.16 14.41
C ASP A 102 -4.29 -13.69 13.04
N PHE A 103 -4.25 -12.83 12.02
CA PHE A 103 -4.55 -13.21 10.64
C PHE A 103 -3.68 -14.40 10.17
N TYR A 104 -2.37 -14.36 10.39
CA TYR A 104 -1.46 -15.43 9.93
C TYR A 104 -1.42 -16.65 10.85
N HIS A 105 -1.72 -16.51 12.14
CA HIS A 105 -1.67 -17.62 13.10
C HIS A 105 -2.98 -18.41 13.20
N ASN A 106 -4.12 -17.73 13.16
CA ASN A 106 -5.42 -18.32 13.45
C ASN A 106 -6.25 -18.62 12.20
N TYR A 107 -5.93 -18.00 11.07
CA TYR A 107 -6.56 -18.31 9.80
C TYR A 107 -5.61 -19.13 8.94
N GLU A 108 -6.13 -20.20 8.35
CA GLU A 108 -5.45 -20.93 7.28
C GLU A 108 -5.32 -19.97 6.09
N TYR A 109 -4.24 -19.19 6.07
CA TYR A 109 -3.90 -18.32 4.95
C TYR A 109 -3.50 -19.20 3.78
N PHE A 110 -4.47 -19.52 2.93
CA PHE A 110 -4.20 -19.95 1.57
C PHE A 110 -3.92 -18.67 0.77
N PRO A 111 -2.68 -18.44 0.30
CA PRO A 111 -2.40 -17.31 -0.58
C PRO A 111 -3.31 -17.41 -1.80
N LYS A 112 -4.35 -16.55 -1.84
CA LYS A 112 -5.45 -16.71 -2.79
C LYS A 112 -5.05 -16.36 -4.22
N ILE A 113 -3.89 -15.75 -4.45
CA ILE A 113 -3.27 -15.55 -5.75
C ILE A 113 -1.76 -15.52 -5.50
N VAL A 114 -1.04 -16.53 -5.96
CA VAL A 114 0.44 -16.47 -5.96
C VAL A 114 0.84 -15.59 -7.13
N THR A 115 1.51 -14.47 -6.87
CA THR A 115 2.07 -13.61 -7.92
C THR A 115 3.42 -14.18 -8.35
N CYS A 116 3.41 -14.98 -9.40
CA CYS A 116 4.63 -15.58 -9.92
C CYS A 116 5.49 -14.53 -10.62
N TYR A 117 6.79 -14.54 -10.35
CA TYR A 117 7.76 -13.83 -11.18
C TYR A 117 7.91 -14.55 -12.52
N THR A 118 7.59 -13.88 -13.62
CA THR A 118 7.55 -14.49 -14.96
C THR A 118 8.73 -14.13 -15.85
N HIS A 119 9.63 -13.26 -15.39
CA HIS A 119 10.76 -12.79 -16.18
C HIS A 119 12.02 -13.65 -16.03
N LEU A 120 11.96 -14.70 -15.21
CA LEU A 120 13.02 -15.67 -15.02
C LEU A 120 12.49 -17.08 -15.33
N GLU A 121 13.22 -17.82 -16.16
CA GLU A 121 12.91 -19.22 -16.44
C GLU A 121 13.41 -20.08 -15.27
N CYS A 122 12.49 -20.43 -14.37
CA CYS A 122 12.77 -21.18 -13.14
C CYS A 122 11.65 -22.18 -12.84
N TYR A 123 11.99 -23.45 -12.67
CA TYR A 123 11.07 -24.48 -12.22
C TYR A 123 11.08 -24.58 -10.69
N ARG A 124 10.15 -23.87 -10.04
CA ARG A 124 9.98 -23.91 -8.58
C ARG A 124 9.32 -25.20 -8.08
N GLY A 125 8.49 -25.83 -8.90
CA GLY A 125 7.69 -27.00 -8.55
C GLY A 125 6.39 -27.10 -9.38
N PRO A 126 5.56 -28.12 -9.13
CA PRO A 126 4.25 -28.21 -9.76
C PRO A 126 3.33 -27.08 -9.29
N TYR A 127 2.48 -26.58 -10.18
CA TYR A 127 1.46 -25.57 -9.84
C TYR A 127 0.67 -25.96 -8.58
N PRO A 128 0.44 -25.04 -7.62
CA PRO A 128 0.63 -23.59 -7.71
C PRO A 128 2.00 -23.07 -7.26
N SER A 129 3.00 -23.94 -7.04
CA SER A 129 4.34 -23.50 -6.66
C SER A 129 5.00 -22.75 -7.81
N CYS A 130 5.29 -21.46 -7.61
CA CYS A 130 6.04 -20.63 -8.53
C CYS A 130 6.94 -19.68 -7.76
N LEU A 131 7.98 -19.17 -8.45
CA LEU A 131 8.98 -18.27 -7.86
C LEU A 131 8.34 -16.93 -7.49
N ASP A 132 8.55 -16.46 -6.25
CA ASP A 132 8.18 -15.11 -5.84
C ASP A 132 9.31 -14.11 -6.19
N TRP A 133 8.98 -12.85 -6.44
CA TRP A 133 10.01 -11.84 -6.78
C TRP A 133 11.00 -11.59 -5.63
N SER A 134 10.61 -11.85 -4.38
CA SER A 134 11.47 -11.77 -3.20
C SER A 134 12.40 -12.98 -3.05
N GLU A 135 12.20 -14.03 -3.85
CA GLU A 135 13.07 -15.21 -3.90
C GLU A 135 14.25 -15.02 -4.87
N ILE A 136 14.35 -13.89 -5.59
CA ILE A 136 15.43 -13.64 -6.54
C ILE A 136 16.59 -12.92 -5.83
N CYS A 137 17.80 -13.44 -5.99
CA CYS A 137 19.03 -12.90 -5.39
C CYS A 137 18.91 -12.72 -3.87
N ASN A 138 18.26 -13.67 -3.21
CA ASN A 138 18.08 -13.67 -1.76
C ASN A 138 19.19 -14.48 -1.05
N GLY A 139 20.14 -15.05 -1.78
CA GLY A 139 21.22 -15.88 -1.29
C GLY A 139 20.84 -17.36 -1.11
N ARG A 140 19.67 -17.79 -1.60
CA ARG A 140 19.15 -19.15 -1.51
C ARG A 140 18.66 -19.60 -2.88
N VAL A 141 19.18 -20.74 -3.33
CA VAL A 141 18.64 -21.40 -4.53
C VAL A 141 17.26 -21.99 -4.22
N ASP A 142 16.24 -21.36 -4.78
CA ASP A 142 14.82 -21.71 -4.71
C ASP A 142 14.34 -22.46 -5.97
N CYS A 143 14.99 -22.26 -7.13
CA CYS A 143 14.74 -23.01 -8.36
C CYS A 143 15.18 -24.49 -8.25
N LEU A 144 14.35 -25.43 -8.75
CA LEU A 144 14.66 -26.87 -8.70
C LEU A 144 15.47 -27.36 -9.92
N ASP A 145 15.46 -26.60 -11.01
CA ASP A 145 16.12 -26.90 -12.29
C ASP A 145 17.45 -26.18 -12.48
N GLY A 146 17.89 -25.38 -11.51
CA GLY A 146 19.15 -24.65 -11.54
C GLY A 146 19.23 -23.62 -10.43
N ASP A 147 20.28 -22.81 -10.44
CA ASP A 147 20.51 -21.66 -9.55
C ASP A 147 20.23 -20.32 -10.24
N PHE A 148 19.34 -20.32 -11.24
CA PHE A 148 19.03 -19.18 -12.10
C PHE A 148 18.53 -17.94 -11.33
N ASP A 149 17.85 -18.16 -10.20
CA ASP A 149 17.39 -17.14 -9.25
C ASP A 149 18.53 -16.46 -8.51
N GLU A 150 19.70 -17.09 -8.42
CA GLU A 150 20.90 -16.58 -7.77
C GLU A 150 22.04 -16.29 -8.76
N GLU A 151 21.79 -16.47 -10.07
CA GLU A 151 22.75 -16.16 -11.11
C GLU A 151 22.81 -14.64 -11.38
N HIS A 152 24.03 -14.15 -11.64
CA HIS A 152 24.28 -12.75 -12.03
C HIS A 152 23.80 -11.67 -11.04
N CYS A 153 23.48 -12.03 -9.78
CA CYS A 153 23.08 -11.09 -8.73
C CYS A 153 24.10 -9.99 -8.45
N TRP A 154 25.38 -10.26 -8.72
CA TRP A 154 26.45 -9.26 -8.64
C TRP A 154 26.20 -8.03 -9.54
N GLN A 155 25.38 -8.14 -10.59
CA GLN A 155 25.00 -7.00 -11.43
C GLN A 155 24.14 -5.99 -10.67
N LEU A 156 23.34 -6.45 -9.69
CA LEU A 156 22.56 -5.60 -8.79
C LEU A 156 23.46 -4.96 -7.72
N GLU A 157 24.47 -5.70 -7.24
CA GLU A 157 25.45 -5.24 -6.24
C GLU A 157 26.52 -4.31 -6.84
N MET A 158 26.70 -4.30 -8.16
CA MET A 158 27.65 -3.44 -8.86
C MET A 158 27.20 -1.99 -8.98
N ASN A 159 26.00 -1.64 -8.53
CA ASN A 159 25.58 -0.25 -8.46
C ASN A 159 26.52 0.54 -7.56
N THR A 160 27.35 1.38 -8.18
CA THR A 160 28.20 2.32 -7.47
C THR A 160 27.32 3.50 -7.07
N CYS A 161 26.91 3.52 -5.80
CA CYS A 161 26.12 4.62 -5.25
C CYS A 161 26.91 5.93 -5.28
N GLN A 162 26.21 7.06 -5.31
CA GLN A 162 26.83 8.38 -5.23
C GLN A 162 27.40 8.64 -3.83
N ASP A 163 28.30 9.63 -3.68
CA ASP A 163 28.94 9.95 -2.39
C ASP A 163 27.95 10.30 -1.26
N ASN A 164 26.74 10.75 -1.60
CA ASN A 164 25.64 11.07 -0.68
C ASN A 164 24.67 9.91 -0.42
N GLU A 165 24.93 8.74 -0.99
CA GLU A 165 24.11 7.55 -0.89
C GLU A 165 24.82 6.44 -0.09
N PHE A 166 24.03 5.54 0.47
CA PHE A 166 24.45 4.35 1.17
C PHE A 166 23.96 3.12 0.43
N GLN A 167 24.84 2.14 0.25
CA GLN A 167 24.54 0.90 -0.42
C GLN A 167 23.96 -0.11 0.58
N CYS A 168 22.71 -0.49 0.39
CA CYS A 168 22.07 -1.57 1.11
C CYS A 168 22.71 -2.93 0.73
N PRO A 169 22.61 -3.96 1.59
CA PRO A 169 23.16 -5.29 1.30
C PRO A 169 22.63 -5.94 0.01
N ASN A 170 21.45 -5.53 -0.46
CA ASN A 170 20.83 -5.96 -1.72
C ASN A 170 21.24 -5.11 -2.94
N GLY A 171 22.26 -4.25 -2.82
CA GLY A 171 22.77 -3.40 -3.90
C GLY A 171 21.99 -2.12 -4.17
N GLN A 172 20.91 -1.84 -3.43
CA GLN A 172 20.14 -0.60 -3.57
C GLN A 172 20.88 0.60 -2.98
N CYS A 173 20.75 1.77 -3.59
CA CYS A 173 21.31 3.03 -3.09
C CYS A 173 20.20 3.87 -2.45
N ILE A 174 20.36 4.21 -1.17
CA ILE A 174 19.46 5.12 -0.45
C ILE A 174 20.22 6.37 -0.02
N LEU A 175 19.54 7.51 0.13
CA LEU A 175 20.20 8.70 0.68
C LEU A 175 20.66 8.42 2.11
N LYS A 176 21.86 8.90 2.46
CA LYS A 176 22.41 8.74 3.82
C LYS A 176 21.53 9.33 4.92
N SER A 177 20.67 10.30 4.58
CA SER A 177 19.68 10.85 5.51
C SER A 177 18.67 9.82 6.01
N PHE A 178 18.35 8.80 5.22
CA PHE A 178 17.34 7.79 5.56
C PHE A 178 17.88 6.61 6.39
N ILE A 179 19.15 6.64 6.80
CA ILE A 179 19.73 5.55 7.60
C ILE A 179 19.28 5.63 9.07
N GLU A 180 18.97 6.83 9.56
CA GLU A 180 18.62 7.10 10.96
C GLU A 180 17.17 7.55 11.18
N ASP A 181 16.35 7.56 10.11
CA ASP A 181 14.90 7.81 10.16
C ASP A 181 14.13 6.49 10.40
#